data_AF-A0A8J3GK45-F1
#
_entry.id   AF-A0A8J3GK45-F1
#
_cell.length_a   1.000
_cell.length_b   1.000
_cell.length_c   1.000
_cell.angle_alpha   90.00
_cell.angle_beta   90.00
_cell.angle_gamma   90.00
#
_symmetry.space_group_name_H-M   'P 1'
#
loop_
_entity.id
_entity.type
_entity.pdbx_description
1 polymer ?
#
loop_
_entity_poly.entity_id
_entity_poly.type
_entity_poly.pdbx_seq_one_letter_code
_entity_poly.pdbx_strand_id
1 'polypeptide(L)'
;MVVLVGIANHDNVGAIFRNAAAFEADAVLLDETCCDPLYRKAIRVSVGAALKVPFARGGSASELADVLAKHDFNAVALSPSGAESLAAVTPTGRTAILLGTEGEGLPPALMQRLRTVRIPMSESFDSLNVATASAIALHRLGRFRD
;
A
#
# COMPACT_ATOMS: atom_id res chain seq x y z
N MET A 1 0.03 4.91 7.01
CA MET A 1 -0.67 5.21 5.74
C MET A 1 -0.36 4.15 4.68
N VAL A 2 -1.27 3.95 3.72
CA VAL A 2 -1.07 3.08 2.53
C VAL A 2 -1.08 3.95 1.28
N VAL A 3 -0.28 3.59 0.28
CA VAL A 3 -0.16 4.29 -0.99
C VAL A 3 -0.30 3.27 -2.13
N LEU A 4 -1.24 3.52 -3.03
CA LEU A 4 -1.61 2.64 -4.13
C LEU A 4 -1.14 3.25 -5.45
N VAL A 5 -0.43 2.44 -6.24
CA VAL A 5 0.10 2.83 -7.55
C VAL A 5 -0.46 1.88 -8.60
N GLY A 6 -1.32 2.38 -9.48
CA GLY A 6 -1.89 1.64 -10.60
C GLY A 6 -2.84 0.50 -10.26
N ILE A 7 -3.46 0.51 -9.08
CA ILE A 7 -4.42 -0.54 -8.68
C ILE A 7 -5.74 -0.36 -9.44
N ALA A 8 -5.86 -1.04 -10.57
CA ALA A 8 -7.05 -0.97 -11.44
C ALA A 8 -8.21 -1.89 -10.99
N ASN A 9 -7.96 -2.86 -10.11
CA ASN A 9 -8.98 -3.79 -9.63
C ASN A 9 -9.74 -3.23 -8.42
N HIS A 10 -11.03 -2.96 -8.59
CA HIS A 10 -11.91 -2.45 -7.54
C HIS A 10 -12.09 -3.40 -6.35
N ASP A 11 -11.94 -4.73 -6.53
CA ASP A 11 -11.95 -5.68 -5.41
C ASP A 11 -10.72 -5.45 -4.51
N ASN A 12 -9.55 -5.26 -5.12
CA ASN A 12 -8.32 -4.97 -4.39
C ASN A 12 -8.38 -3.62 -3.69
N VAL A 13 -8.82 -2.55 -4.38
CA VAL A 13 -8.97 -1.24 -3.72
C VAL A 13 -9.94 -1.33 -2.54
N GLY A 14 -11.12 -1.94 -2.73
CA GLY A 14 -12.07 -2.10 -1.64
C GLY A 14 -11.50 -2.90 -0.45
N ALA A 15 -10.81 -4.01 -0.72
CA ALA A 15 -10.19 -4.83 0.31
C ALA A 15 -9.05 -4.08 1.03
N ILE A 16 -8.23 -3.32 0.32
CA ILE A 16 -7.17 -2.50 0.93
C ILE A 16 -7.75 -1.41 1.81
N PHE A 17 -8.83 -0.73 1.39
CA PHE A 17 -9.53 0.23 2.25
C PHE A 17 -10.09 -0.42 3.52
N ARG A 18 -10.60 -1.64 3.43
CA ARG A 18 -11.02 -2.41 4.61
C ARG A 18 -9.84 -2.73 5.53
N ASN A 19 -8.71 -3.16 4.97
CA ASN A 19 -7.49 -3.43 5.74
C ASN A 19 -6.97 -2.14 6.41
N ALA A 20 -6.97 -1.03 5.68
CA ALA A 20 -6.58 0.28 6.18
C ALA A 20 -7.45 0.70 7.37
N ALA A 21 -8.77 0.52 7.29
CA ALA A 21 -9.67 0.76 8.43
C ALA A 21 -9.41 -0.20 9.59
N ALA A 22 -9.23 -1.49 9.32
CA ALA A 22 -9.05 -2.53 10.34
C ALA A 22 -7.73 -2.37 11.14
N PHE A 23 -6.69 -1.85 10.50
CA PHE A 23 -5.37 -1.63 11.12
C PHE A 23 -5.08 -0.15 11.39
N GLU A 24 -6.13 0.68 11.45
CA GLU A 24 -6.07 2.10 11.82
C GLU A 24 -5.02 2.91 11.01
N ALA A 25 -4.92 2.65 9.70
CA ALA A 25 -4.12 3.47 8.83
C ALA A 25 -4.72 4.89 8.73
N ASP A 26 -3.88 5.91 8.88
CA ASP A 26 -4.34 7.31 8.92
C ASP A 26 -5.04 7.76 7.62
N ALA A 27 -4.60 7.21 6.49
CA ALA A 27 -5.15 7.51 5.17
C ALA A 27 -4.76 6.44 4.12
N VAL A 28 -5.39 6.55 2.94
CA VAL A 28 -4.97 5.87 1.70
C VAL A 28 -4.69 6.93 0.63
N LEU A 29 -3.49 6.91 0.02
CA LEU A 29 -3.20 7.70 -1.17
C LEU A 29 -3.29 6.82 -2.41
N LEU A 30 -3.83 7.33 -3.49
CA LEU A 30 -3.93 6.64 -4.77
C LEU A 30 -3.35 7.54 -5.85
N ASP A 31 -2.52 6.99 -6.73
CA ASP A 31 -2.14 7.72 -7.93
C ASP A 31 -3.33 7.85 -8.88
N GLU A 32 -3.21 8.71 -9.87
CA GLU A 32 -4.28 8.97 -10.84
C GLU A 32 -4.68 7.74 -11.67
N THR A 33 -3.79 6.75 -11.77
CA THR A 33 -4.01 5.53 -12.55
C THR A 33 -4.79 4.45 -11.80
N CYS A 34 -4.90 4.55 -10.47
CA CYS A 34 -5.78 3.69 -9.67
C CYS A 34 -7.26 3.87 -10.05
N CYS A 35 -8.05 2.82 -9.87
CA CYS A 35 -9.51 2.91 -9.98
C CYS A 35 -10.13 3.75 -8.84
N ASP A 36 -11.35 4.23 -9.06
CA ASP A 36 -12.04 5.09 -8.10
C ASP A 36 -12.48 4.30 -6.84
N PRO A 37 -12.02 4.65 -5.62
CA PRO A 37 -12.43 3.97 -4.40
C PRO A 37 -13.93 4.15 -4.08
N LEU A 38 -14.59 5.16 -4.65
CA LEU A 38 -16.02 5.42 -4.50
C LEU A 38 -16.87 4.66 -5.52
N TYR A 39 -16.27 3.87 -6.42
CA TYR A 39 -17.05 3.00 -7.27
C TYR A 39 -17.82 1.97 -6.43
N ARG A 40 -19.09 1.71 -6.81
CA ARG A 40 -20.03 0.84 -6.07
C ARG A 40 -19.43 -0.50 -5.62
N LYS A 41 -18.53 -1.07 -6.43
CA LYS A 41 -17.90 -2.37 -6.13
C LYS A 41 -16.85 -2.25 -5.03
N ALA A 42 -16.00 -1.22 -5.07
CA ALA A 42 -14.99 -0.95 -4.03
C ALA A 42 -15.66 -0.63 -2.69
N ILE A 43 -16.71 0.20 -2.69
CA ILE A 43 -17.51 0.50 -1.47
C ILE A 43 -18.05 -0.79 -0.85
N ARG A 44 -18.68 -1.66 -1.66
CA ARG A 44 -19.26 -2.91 -1.17
C ARG A 44 -18.21 -3.86 -0.58
N VAL A 45 -17.10 -4.07 -1.28
CA VAL A 45 -16.02 -4.96 -0.80
C VAL A 45 -15.38 -4.41 0.47
N SER A 46 -15.24 -3.09 0.56
CA SER A 46 -14.70 -2.42 1.75
C SER A 46 -15.64 -2.45 2.96
N VAL A 47 -16.89 -2.90 2.80
CA VAL A 47 -17.95 -2.80 3.81
C VAL A 47 -18.15 -1.34 4.27
N GLY A 48 -18.08 -0.41 3.31
CA GLY A 48 -18.20 1.02 3.56
C GLY A 48 -16.97 1.71 4.13
N ALA A 49 -15.85 1.01 4.34
CA ALA A 49 -14.60 1.63 4.81
C ALA A 49 -14.07 2.71 3.84
N ALA A 50 -14.30 2.55 2.53
CA ALA A 50 -13.95 3.56 1.52
C ALA A 50 -14.66 4.93 1.72
N LEU A 51 -15.73 4.97 2.51
CA LEU A 51 -16.45 6.20 2.86
C LEU A 51 -15.98 6.84 4.18
N LYS A 52 -15.11 6.15 4.93
CA LYS A 52 -14.70 6.53 6.29
C LYS A 52 -13.21 6.82 6.40
N VAL A 53 -12.38 6.04 5.72
CA VAL A 53 -10.93 6.22 5.74
C VAL A 53 -10.57 7.43 4.88
N PRO A 54 -9.83 8.42 5.41
CA PRO A 54 -9.38 9.55 4.63
C PRO A 54 -8.57 9.09 3.41
N PHE A 55 -8.83 9.67 2.24
CA PHE A 55 -8.04 9.37 1.05
C PHE A 55 -7.87 10.57 0.14
N ALA A 56 -6.83 10.50 -0.69
CA ALA A 56 -6.64 11.41 -1.81
C ALA A 56 -6.25 10.59 -3.05
N ARG A 57 -6.81 10.95 -4.20
CA ARG A 57 -6.50 10.34 -5.49
C ARG A 57 -6.03 11.42 -6.46
N GLY A 58 -4.88 11.20 -7.10
CA GLY A 58 -4.34 12.11 -8.11
C GLY A 58 -2.81 12.14 -8.10
N GLY A 59 -2.26 12.80 -9.12
CA GLY A 59 -0.82 12.84 -9.35
C GLY A 59 -0.25 11.49 -9.78
N SER A 60 1.00 11.53 -10.22
CA SER A 60 1.79 10.38 -10.56
C SER A 60 2.39 9.69 -9.32
N ALA A 61 2.79 8.44 -9.47
CA ALA A 61 3.45 7.68 -8.42
C ALA A 61 4.72 8.38 -7.87
N SER A 62 5.48 9.06 -8.73
CA SER A 62 6.66 9.83 -8.35
C SER A 62 6.31 11.06 -7.52
N GLU A 63 5.27 11.81 -7.91
CA GLU A 63 4.81 12.99 -7.17
C GLU A 63 4.29 12.60 -5.78
N LEU A 64 3.57 11.48 -5.67
CA LEU A 64 3.17 10.95 -4.35
C LEU A 64 4.38 10.67 -3.48
N ALA A 65 5.40 9.98 -4.02
CA ALA A 65 6.63 9.70 -3.28
C ALA A 65 7.40 10.98 -2.89
N ASP A 66 7.39 12.02 -3.73
CA ASP A 66 8.02 13.30 -3.44
C ASP A 66 7.30 14.04 -2.31
N VAL A 67 5.95 14.02 -2.30
CA VAL A 67 5.14 14.57 -1.21
C VAL A 67 5.43 13.84 0.12
N LEU A 68 5.55 12.51 0.10
CA LEU A 68 5.91 11.74 1.29
C LEU A 68 7.27 12.15 1.85
N ALA A 69 8.28 12.26 0.98
CA ALA A 69 9.62 12.69 1.37
C ALA A 69 9.63 14.11 1.96
N LYS A 70 8.90 15.04 1.34
CA LYS A 70 8.75 16.42 1.83
C LYS A 70 8.13 16.52 3.23
N HIS A 71 7.36 15.52 3.64
CA HIS A 71 6.67 15.47 4.92
C HIS A 71 7.27 14.44 5.90
N ASP A 72 8.53 14.05 5.67
CA ASP A 72 9.32 13.17 6.53
C ASP A 72 8.66 11.80 6.80
N PHE A 73 7.97 11.26 5.79
CA PHE A 73 7.46 9.90 5.86
C PHE A 73 8.57 8.89 5.55
N ASN A 74 8.61 7.84 6.35
CA ASN A 74 9.35 6.62 6.07
C ASN A 74 8.58 5.83 4.99
N ALA A 75 8.84 6.15 3.73
CA ALA A 75 8.25 5.49 2.58
C ALA A 75 8.92 4.14 2.31
N VAL A 76 8.11 3.09 2.24
CA VAL A 76 8.54 1.70 2.03
C VAL A 76 7.86 1.15 0.79
N ALA A 77 8.65 0.70 -0.19
CA ALA A 77 8.16 0.01 -1.37
C ALA A 77 8.01 -1.48 -1.08
N LEU A 78 6.78 -1.99 -1.00
CA LEU A 78 6.52 -3.40 -0.78
C LEU A 78 6.50 -4.15 -2.12
N SER A 79 7.44 -5.08 -2.31
CA SER A 79 7.58 -5.86 -3.53
C SER A 79 8.18 -7.24 -3.22
N PRO A 80 7.83 -8.32 -3.96
CA PRO A 80 8.53 -9.60 -3.86
C PRO A 80 10.05 -9.49 -4.06
N SER A 81 10.49 -8.57 -4.92
CA SER A 81 11.91 -8.30 -5.20
C SER A 81 12.58 -7.35 -4.20
N GLY A 82 11.91 -7.02 -3.09
CA GLY A 82 12.45 -6.10 -2.09
C GLY A 82 13.70 -6.65 -1.39
N ALA A 83 14.68 -5.78 -1.12
CA ALA A 83 15.98 -6.17 -0.56
C ALA A 83 15.89 -6.60 0.90
N GLU A 84 14.99 -5.99 1.69
CA GLU A 84 14.84 -6.27 3.11
C GLU A 84 13.62 -7.14 3.41
N SER A 85 13.73 -8.05 4.38
CA SER A 85 12.59 -8.83 4.86
C SER A 85 11.69 -7.99 5.77
N LEU A 86 10.38 -7.99 5.51
CA LEU A 86 9.37 -7.32 6.35
C LEU A 86 9.43 -7.78 7.82
N ALA A 87 9.85 -9.02 8.06
CA ALA A 87 10.02 -9.54 9.42
C ALA A 87 11.11 -8.80 10.20
N ALA A 88 12.16 -8.33 9.51
CA ALA A 88 13.30 -7.62 10.10
C ALA A 88 13.06 -6.11 10.24
N VAL A 89 12.03 -5.57 9.60
CA VAL A 89 11.73 -4.13 9.64
C VAL A 89 11.20 -3.74 11.01
N THR A 90 11.91 -2.84 11.69
CA THR A 90 11.40 -2.13 12.87
C THR A 90 10.54 -0.94 12.42
N PRO A 91 9.26 -0.87 12.81
CA PRO A 91 8.42 0.28 12.51
C PRO A 91 8.94 1.52 13.24
N THR A 92 9.17 2.61 12.52
CA THR A 92 9.63 3.88 13.09
C THR A 92 8.85 5.05 12.49
N GLY A 93 8.53 6.04 13.31
CA GLY A 93 7.93 7.30 12.86
C GLY A 93 6.67 7.15 11.99
N ARG A 94 6.51 8.07 11.04
CA ARG A 94 5.37 8.10 10.10
C ARG A 94 5.67 7.20 8.91
N THR A 95 5.12 5.98 8.90
CA THR A 95 5.36 5.02 7.81
C THR A 95 4.29 5.10 6.72
N ALA A 96 4.75 5.10 5.46
CA ALA A 96 3.91 4.99 4.27
C ALA A 96 4.29 3.74 3.47
N ILE A 97 3.34 2.82 3.29
CA ILE A 97 3.55 1.56 2.58
C ILE A 97 3.05 1.71 1.15
N LEU A 98 3.96 1.64 0.17
CA LEU A 98 3.64 1.71 -1.25
C LEU A 98 3.40 0.31 -1.80
N LEU A 99 2.32 0.16 -2.55
CA LEU A 99 1.88 -1.08 -3.20
C LEU A 99 1.64 -0.79 -4.67
N GLY A 100 2.16 -1.68 -5.52
CA GLY A 100 2.06 -1.57 -6.97
C GLY A 100 1.03 -2.51 -7.58
N THR A 101 0.92 -2.43 -8.90
CA THR A 101 0.00 -3.24 -9.71
C THR A 101 0.23 -4.74 -9.53
N GLU A 102 -0.80 -5.54 -9.80
CA GLU A 102 -0.60 -6.99 -9.96
C GLU A 102 0.21 -7.24 -11.23
N GLY A 103 1.25 -8.07 -11.16
CA GLY A 103 2.18 -8.33 -12.27
C GLY A 103 3.43 -7.46 -12.20
N GLU A 104 3.39 -6.26 -12.80
CA GLU A 104 4.55 -5.36 -12.91
C GLU A 104 5.00 -4.79 -11.56
N GLY A 105 4.09 -4.70 -10.58
CA GLY A 105 4.39 -4.15 -9.27
C GLY A 105 4.56 -2.63 -9.32
N LEU A 106 5.57 -2.14 -8.57
CA LEU A 106 5.90 -0.71 -8.50
C LEU A 106 6.85 -0.30 -9.63
N PRO A 107 6.71 0.93 -10.18
CA PRO A 107 7.63 1.43 -11.20
C PRO A 107 9.11 1.31 -10.78
N PRO A 108 10.03 0.91 -11.68
CA PRO A 108 11.45 0.75 -11.37
C PRO A 108 12.08 2.01 -10.74
N ALA A 109 11.68 3.20 -11.17
CA ALA A 109 12.16 4.46 -10.61
C ALA A 109 11.83 4.61 -9.11
N LEU A 110 10.66 4.13 -8.67
CA LEU A 110 10.32 4.11 -7.24
C LEU A 110 11.12 3.02 -6.50
N MET A 111 11.25 1.84 -7.09
CA MET A 111 12.00 0.73 -6.51
C MET A 111 13.49 1.06 -6.29
N GLN A 112 14.09 1.91 -7.13
CA GLN A 112 15.48 2.35 -6.99
C GLN A 112 15.66 3.44 -5.93
N ARG A 113 14.63 4.25 -5.67
CA ARG A 113 14.71 5.43 -4.79
C ARG A 113 14.24 5.17 -3.37
N LEU A 114 13.34 4.20 -3.18
CA LEU A 114 12.73 3.91 -1.89
C LEU A 114 13.39 2.71 -1.21
N ARG A 115 13.23 2.64 0.12
CA ARG A 115 13.56 1.43 0.87
C ARG A 115 12.63 0.31 0.41
N THR A 116 13.19 -0.78 -0.13
CA THR A 116 12.41 -1.90 -0.66
C THR A 116 12.31 -3.04 0.35
N VAL A 117 11.09 -3.50 0.58
CA VAL A 117 10.77 -4.53 1.57
C VAL A 117 9.97 -5.64 0.90
N ARG A 118 10.25 -6.89 1.24
CA ARG A 118 9.52 -8.08 0.78
C ARG A 118 8.88 -8.83 1.94
N ILE A 119 7.75 -9.48 1.68
CA ILE A 119 7.20 -10.49 2.58
C ILE A 119 7.96 -11.80 2.29
N PRO A 120 8.62 -12.43 3.26
CA PRO A 120 9.20 -13.75 3.06
C PRO A 120 8.11 -14.77 2.71
N MET A 121 8.33 -15.54 1.64
CA MET A 121 7.39 -16.53 1.13
C MET A 121 8.15 -17.79 0.73
N SER A 122 7.40 -18.88 0.48
CA SER A 122 7.94 -20.08 -0.15
C SER A 122 8.49 -19.76 -1.54
N GLU A 123 9.58 -20.42 -1.93
CA GLU A 123 10.19 -20.30 -3.26
C GLU A 123 9.28 -20.81 -4.39
N SER A 124 8.21 -21.54 -4.08
CA SER A 124 7.28 -22.10 -5.06
C SER A 124 6.22 -21.10 -5.56
N PHE A 125 6.19 -19.87 -5.04
CA PHE A 125 5.19 -18.86 -5.41
C PHE A 125 5.83 -17.49 -5.62
N ASP A 126 5.41 -16.82 -6.70
CA ASP A 126 6.02 -15.56 -7.13
C ASP A 126 5.53 -14.35 -6.31
N SER A 127 4.27 -14.35 -5.88
CA SER A 127 3.67 -13.21 -5.16
C SER A 127 2.37 -13.55 -4.41
N LEU A 128 1.99 -12.66 -3.48
CA LEU A 128 0.66 -12.62 -2.88
C LEU A 128 -0.23 -11.62 -3.61
N ASN A 129 -1.55 -11.81 -3.50
CA ASN A 129 -2.50 -10.76 -3.84
C ASN A 129 -2.18 -9.46 -3.07
N VAL A 130 -2.31 -8.31 -3.75
CA VAL A 130 -1.91 -7.00 -3.22
C VAL A 130 -2.69 -6.61 -1.96
N ALA A 131 -3.96 -7.00 -1.81
CA ALA A 131 -4.74 -6.73 -0.61
C ALA A 131 -4.27 -7.59 0.57
N THR A 132 -3.90 -8.86 0.32
CA THR A 132 -3.29 -9.72 1.35
C THR A 132 -1.95 -9.15 1.80
N ALA A 133 -1.10 -8.74 0.85
CA ALA A 133 0.18 -8.11 1.15
C ALA A 133 -0.01 -6.81 1.96
N SER A 134 -1.03 -6.01 1.63
CA SER A 134 -1.36 -4.80 2.38
C SER A 134 -1.74 -5.09 3.83
N ALA A 135 -2.54 -6.14 4.07
CA ALA A 135 -2.93 -6.54 5.43
C ALA A 135 -1.72 -6.95 6.27
N ILE A 136 -0.83 -7.79 5.72
CA ILE A 136 0.39 -8.25 6.42
C ILE A 136 1.30 -7.06 6.73
N ALA A 137 1.52 -6.17 5.76
CA ALA A 137 2.37 -5.01 5.95
C ALA A 137 1.78 -4.00 6.95
N LEU A 138 0.46 -3.74 6.88
CA LEU A 138 -0.23 -2.89 7.84
C LEU A 138 -0.19 -3.45 9.26
N HIS A 139 -0.43 -4.75 9.44
CA HIS A 139 -0.33 -5.37 10.76
C HIS A 139 1.09 -5.30 11.33
N ARG A 140 2.12 -5.46 10.48
CA ARG A 140 3.52 -5.44 10.93
C ARG A 140 4.05 -4.03 11.20
N LEU A 141 3.74 -3.08 10.32
CA LEU A 141 4.31 -1.72 10.31
C LEU A 141 3.36 -0.65 10.84
N GLY A 142 2.08 -0.98 11.00
CA GLY A 142 1.06 -0.10 11.55
C GLY A 142 1.28 0.17 13.03
N ARG A 143 0.57 1.20 13.51
CA ARG A 143 0.62 1.62 14.92
C ARG A 143 -0.26 0.77 15.81
N PHE A 144 -1.29 0.15 15.24
CA PHE A 144 -2.21 -0.73 15.95
C PHE A 144 -1.44 -1.93 16.51
N ARG A 145 -1.40 -2.04 17.84
CA ARG A 145 -0.83 -3.16 18.60
C ARG A 145 -1.73 -3.40 19.80
N ASP A 146 -1.98 -4.68 20.09
CA ASP A 146 -2.62 -5.12 21.35
C ASP A 146 -1.81 -4.67 22.58
#